data_AF-A0A2J0L2D5-F1
#
_entry.id   AF-A0A2J0L2D5-F1
#
_cell.length_a   1.000
_cell.length_b   1.000
_cell.length_c   1.000
_cell.angle_alpha   90.00
_cell.angle_beta   90.00
_cell.angle_gamma   90.00
#
_symmetry.space_group_name_H-M   'P 1'
#
loop_
_entity.id
_entity.type
_entity.pdbx_description
1 polymer ?
#
loop_
_entity_poly.entity_id
_entity_poly.type
_entity_poly.pdbx_seq_one_letter_code
_entity_poly.pdbx_strand_id
1 'polypeptide(L)' 'MARGIKGNFNKRFGDRIQVVYAQSLSPSERELRNKKLCEAVIKVLTGILGREPTERELFGIDDLAKVKRRK' A
#
# COMPACT_ATOMS: atom_id res chain seq x y z
N MET A 1 31.27 19.23 -8.38
CA MET A 1 30.32 20.25 -7.86
C MET A 1 28.89 19.82 -8.19
N ALA A 2 28.32 18.88 -7.44
CA ALA A 2 26.96 18.40 -7.69
C ALA A 2 25.96 19.38 -7.10
N ARG A 3 25.26 20.16 -7.95
CA ARG A 3 24.04 20.84 -7.51
C ARG A 3 23.07 19.76 -7.04
N GLY A 4 22.73 19.76 -5.75
CA GLY A 4 21.83 18.77 -5.16
C GLY A 4 20.51 18.68 -5.92
N ILE A 5 19.86 17.52 -5.87
CA ILE A 5 18.60 17.19 -6.57
C ILE A 5 17.57 18.33 -6.50
N LYS A 6 17.47 18.99 -5.34
CA LYS A 6 16.61 20.16 -5.10
C LYS A 6 16.91 21.35 -6.02
N GLY A 7 18.17 21.63 -6.31
CA GLY A 7 18.60 22.71 -7.20
C GLY A 7 18.27 22.44 -8.67
N ASN A 8 18.41 21.19 -9.12
CA ASN A 8 18.01 20.81 -10.48
C ASN A 8 16.48 20.80 -10.64
N PHE A 9 15.74 20.38 -9.60
CA PHE A 9 14.28 20.42 -9.60
C PHE A 9 13.76 21.86 -9.71
N ASN A 10 14.23 22.77 -8.84
CA ASN A 10 13.84 24.18 -8.88
C ASN A 10 14.20 24.84 -10.21
N LYS A 11 15.34 24.51 -10.83
CA LYS A 11 15.70 25.05 -12.15
C LYS A 11 14.72 24.62 -13.26
N ARG A 12 14.19 23.39 -13.21
CA ARG A 12 13.32 22.84 -14.25
C ARG A 12 11.85 23.23 -14.06
N PHE A 13 11.39 23.28 -12.82
CA PHE A 13 9.97 23.41 -12.51
C PHE A 13 9.61 24.74 -11.83
N GLY A 14 10.61 25.49 -11.33
CA GLY A 14 10.38 26.72 -10.57
C GLY A 14 9.35 26.49 -9.47
N ASP A 15 8.38 27.39 -9.37
CA ASP A 15 7.30 27.34 -8.39
C ASP A 15 6.01 26.70 -8.97
N ARG A 16 6.09 26.09 -10.16
CA ARG A 16 4.91 25.55 -10.86
C ARG A 16 4.42 24.21 -10.30
N ILE A 17 5.27 23.52 -9.52
CA ILE A 17 4.96 22.21 -8.94
C ILE A 17 5.31 22.25 -7.45
N GLN A 18 4.29 22.11 -6.60
CA GLN A 18 4.50 21.93 -5.17
C GLN A 18 4.69 20.45 -4.87
N VAL A 19 5.90 20.06 -4.49
CA VAL A 19 6.18 18.69 -4.03
C VAL A 19 5.77 18.58 -2.57
N VAL A 20 4.59 18.02 -2.33
CA VAL A 20 4.13 17.67 -0.98
C VAL A 20 4.48 16.20 -0.74
N TYR A 21 5.51 15.97 0.07
CA TYR A 21 5.77 14.63 0.59
C TYR A 21 4.70 14.29 1.62
N ALA A 22 4.17 13.06 1.56
CA ALA A 22 3.26 12.59 2.59
C ALA A 22 3.93 12.74 3.96
N GLN A 23 3.23 13.30 4.94
CA GLN A 23 3.74 13.39 6.30
C GLN A 23 4.09 11.98 6.79
N SER A 24 5.31 11.83 7.30
CA SER A 24 5.72 10.59 7.95
C SER A 24 4.91 10.42 9.22
N LEU A 25 4.03 9.42 9.24
CA LEU A 25 3.36 9.00 10.47
C LEU A 25 4.40 8.53 11.48
N SER A 26 4.13 8.78 12.76
CA SER A 26 4.90 8.14 13.82
C SER A 26 4.79 6.61 13.71
N PRO A 27 5.76 5.84 14.24
CA PRO A 27 5.71 4.38 14.18
C PRO A 27 4.41 3.78 14.71
N SER A 28 3.87 4.34 15.80
CA SER A 28 2.61 3.90 16.43
C SER A 28 1.38 4.19 15.56
N GLU A 29 1.30 5.39 14.96
CA GLU A 29 0.21 5.74 14.05
C GLU A 29 0.24 4.89 12.78
N ARG A 30 1.44 4.60 12.27
CA ARG A 30 1.62 3.71 11.13
C ARG A 30 1.16 2.29 11.46
N GLU A 31 1.50 1.78 12.64
CA GLU A 31 1.06 0.47 13.11
C GLU A 31 -0.46 0.40 13.22
N LEU A 32 -1.08 1.39 13.85
CA LEU A 32 -2.54 1.46 13.99
C LEU A 32 -3.24 1.52 12.62
N ARG A 33 -2.71 2.34 11.70
CA ARG A 33 -3.24 2.43 10.34
C ARG A 33 -3.12 1.10 9.61
N ASN A 34 -1.97 0.45 9.70
CA ASN A 34 -1.74 -0.83 9.04
C ASN A 34 -2.66 -1.92 9.60
N LYS A 35 -2.87 -1.99 10.92
CA LYS A 35 -3.83 -2.90 11.55
C LYS A 35 -5.25 -2.72 10.98
N LYS A 36 -5.74 -1.47 10.93
CA LYS A 36 -7.07 -1.16 10.35
C LYS A 36 -7.18 -1.55 8.88
N LEU A 37 -6.12 -1.33 8.09
CA LEU A 37 -6.09 -1.72 6.69
C LEU A 37 -6.13 -3.24 6.52
N CYS A 38 -5.33 -3.98 7.29
CA CYS A 38 -5.34 -5.45 7.26
C CYS A 38 -6.72 -6.01 7.62
N GLU A 39 -7.35 -5.50 8.68
CA GLU A 39 -8.71 -5.91 9.06
C GLU A 39 -9.74 -5.65 7.96
N ALA A 40 -9.66 -4.48 7.30
CA ALA A 40 -10.56 -4.13 6.22
C ALA A 40 -10.36 -5.05 5.00
N VAL A 41 -9.11 -5.35 4.63
CA VAL A 41 -8.78 -6.27 3.54
C VAL A 41 -9.32 -7.67 3.83
N ILE A 42 -9.12 -8.19 5.04
CA ILE A 42 -9.64 -9.50 5.44
C ILE A 42 -11.16 -9.52 5.33
N LYS A 43 -11.88 -8.52 5.85
CA LYS A 43 -13.34 -8.45 5.76
C LYS A 43 -13.84 -8.46 4.31
N VAL A 44 -13.21 -7.68 3.43
CA VAL A 44 -13.56 -7.63 2.01
C VAL A 44 -13.33 -8.98 1.35
N LEU A 45 -12.16 -9.58 1.57
CA LEU A 45 -11.83 -10.89 1.00
C LEU A 45 -12.74 -12.00 1.52
N THR A 46 -13.07 -11.99 2.81
CA THR A 46 -14.03 -12.95 3.38
C THR A 46 -15.40 -12.81 2.73
N GLY A 47 -15.87 -11.58 2.50
CA GLY A 47 -17.12 -11.35 1.78
C GLY A 47 -17.10 -11.84 0.33
N ILE A 48 -15.96 -11.70 -0.37
CA ILE A 48 -15.79 -12.16 -1.75
C ILE A 48 -15.68 -13.69 -1.83
N LEU A 49 -14.91 -14.31 -0.93
CA LEU A 49 -14.60 -15.74 -0.97
C LEU A 49 -15.66 -16.61 -0.28
N GLY A 50 -16.48 -16.03 0.60
CA GLY A 50 -17.41 -16.77 1.47
C GLY A 50 -16.72 -17.62 2.54
N ARG A 51 -15.42 -17.43 2.74
CA ARG A 51 -14.57 -18.07 3.77
C ARG A 51 -13.44 -17.12 4.16
N GLU A 52 -12.75 -17.41 5.25
CA GLU A 52 -11.55 -16.65 5.57
C GLU A 52 -10.45 -16.86 4.49
N PRO A 53 -9.77 -15.77 4.08
CA PRO A 53 -8.62 -15.87 3.18
C PRO A 53 -7.44 -16.53 3.91
N THR A 54 -6.69 -17.36 3.19
CA THR A 54 -5.47 -17.95 3.72
C THR A 54 -4.33 -16.93 3.71
N GLU A 55 -3.30 -17.14 4.54
CA GLU A 55 -2.13 -16.25 4.58
C GLU A 55 -1.48 -16.11 3.19
N ARG A 56 -1.36 -17.20 2.44
CA ARG A 56 -0.75 -17.18 1.09
C ARG A 56 -1.55 -16.34 0.10
N GLU A 57 -2.87 -16.33 0.24
CA GLU A 57 -3.77 -15.48 -0.56
C GLU A 57 -3.66 -14.01 -0.13
N LEU A 58 -3.56 -13.73 1.17
CA LEU A 58 -3.35 -12.37 1.69
C LEU A 58 -2.02 -11.77 1.23
N PHE A 59 -0.98 -12.60 1.13
CA PHE A 59 0.33 -12.19 0.61
C PHE A 59 0.40 -12.16 -0.93
N GLY A 60 -0.68 -12.53 -1.63
CA GLY A 60 -0.70 -12.58 -3.10
C GLY A 60 0.19 -13.67 -3.71
N ILE A 61 0.59 -14.67 -2.91
CA ILE A 61 1.35 -15.83 -3.37
C ILE A 61 0.44 -16.76 -4.17
N ASP A 62 -0.77 -16.98 -3.66
CA ASP A 62 -1.80 -17.79 -4.31
C ASP A 62 -2.86 -16.88 -4.95
N ASP A 63 -3.22 -17.19 -6.19
CA ASP A 63 -4.20 -16.44 -6.98
C ASP A 63 -5.64 -16.72 -6.51
N LEU A 64 -6.31 -15.66 -6.04
CA LEU A 64 -7.69 -15.68 -5.55
C LEU A 64 -8.72 -16.06 -6.63
N ALA A 65 -8.44 -15.77 -7.91
CA ALA A 65 -9.34 -16.08 -9.02
C ALA A 65 -9.31 -17.56 -9.40
N LYS A 66 -8.24 -18.27 -9.04
CA LYS A 66 -8.12 -19.71 -9.27
C LYS A 66 -8.84 -20.44 -8.16
N VAL A 67 -10.17 -20.49 -8.27
CA VAL A 67 -10.99 -21.42 -7.49
C VAL A 67 -10.41 -22.82 -7.70
N LYS A 68 -9.75 -23.38 -6.67
CA LYS A 68 -9.39 -24.80 -6.66
C LYS A 68 -10.71 -25.55 -6.72
N ARG A 69 -11.11 -25.97 -7.93
CA ARG A 69 -12.19 -26.95 -8.09
C ARG A 69 -11.82 -28.12 -7.21
N ARG A 70 -12.60 -28.38 -6.17
CA ARG A 70 -12.51 -29.62 -5.40
C ARG A 70 -12.66 -30.74 -6.43
N LYS A 71 -11.60 -31.54 -6.60
CA LYS A 71 -11.70 -32.84 -7.26
C LYS A 71 -12.52 -33.77 -6.36
#